data_AF-A0A4R0RM22-F1
#
_entry.id   AF-A0A4R0RM22-F1
#
_cell.length_a   1.000
_cell.length_b   1.000
_cell.length_c   1.000
_cell.angle_alpha   90.00
_cell.angle_beta   90.00
_cell.angle_gamma   90.00
#
_symmetry.space_group_name_H-M   'P 1'
#
loop_
_entity.id
_entity.type
_entity.pdbx_description
1 polymer ?
#
loop_
_entity_poly.entity_id
_entity_poly.type
_entity_poly.pdbx_seq_one_letter_code
_entity_poly.pdbx_strand_id
1 'polypeptide(L)'
;MRLAQQRRHVTTRSRTNLLPGCSPYPVHARTGWNDDSEPPSFSPNGATSRCNLRVRPLCNAAAHPPSPSVLIRHTAATFTEYLLEHQKTLNLTDQELAYLAGSMYGAGSDTTASGLGIVTMAAACHPEEQAKVQAEIDAVVGRDRVPNFEDLKLLPLAAAFAAEAHRWRPIIPLSLQHRATKDIVWNEYVIPAGASVSGIAWSIMRDPDVFPDPDVFKPSRWVAPNGRLRDDLKHFDFGFGRRVCPGIHVAERSMAMTTTQLLWAFSLSQDPSAPIDTSAFTEGGIVHPLPFKVKFTPRIQDLRHIIESD
;
A
#
# COMPACT_ATOMS: atom_id res chain seq x y z
N MET A 1 58.39 20.31 -33.70
CA MET A 1 59.16 19.05 -33.85
C MET A 1 58.30 17.92 -33.30
N ARG A 2 57.82 16.99 -34.17
CA ARG A 2 57.47 15.55 -33.97
C ARG A 2 56.71 15.14 -32.68
N LEU A 3 55.63 14.35 -32.63
CA LEU A 3 54.95 13.34 -33.47
C LEU A 3 53.52 13.17 -32.85
N ALA A 4 52.41 13.20 -33.59
CA ALA A 4 51.80 12.15 -34.44
C ALA A 4 51.05 11.02 -33.69
N GLN A 5 49.76 10.93 -34.01
CA GLN A 5 48.82 9.83 -33.75
C GLN A 5 49.34 8.47 -34.23
N GLN A 6 48.95 7.38 -33.55
CA GLN A 6 48.64 6.13 -34.24
C GLN A 6 47.65 5.25 -33.45
N ARG A 7 46.54 4.92 -34.13
CA ARG A 7 45.60 3.85 -33.80
C ARG A 7 46.30 2.49 -33.91
N ARG A 8 45.93 1.53 -33.05
CA ARG A 8 45.89 0.10 -33.42
C ARG A 8 44.65 -0.57 -32.84
N HIS A 9 43.86 -1.13 -33.76
CA HIS A 9 42.86 -2.15 -33.51
C HIS A 9 43.52 -3.42 -32.98
N VAL A 10 42.91 -4.05 -31.98
CA VAL A 10 42.99 -5.49 -31.77
C VAL A 10 41.57 -6.01 -31.68
N THR A 11 41.19 -6.74 -32.72
CA THR A 11 39.99 -7.56 -32.84
C THR A 11 40.12 -8.84 -32.02
N THR A 12 39.17 -9.11 -31.13
CA THR A 12 38.88 -10.46 -30.66
C THR A 12 37.43 -10.78 -30.97
N ARG A 13 37.24 -11.55 -32.05
CA ARG A 13 36.02 -12.29 -32.35
C ARG A 13 35.79 -13.31 -31.23
N SER A 14 34.65 -13.26 -30.54
CA SER A 14 34.00 -14.47 -30.04
C SER A 14 32.64 -14.60 -30.72
N ARG A 15 32.41 -15.78 -31.27
CA ARG A 15 31.31 -16.12 -32.16
C ARG A 15 29.99 -16.15 -31.41
N THR A 16 29.03 -15.40 -31.92
CA THR A 16 27.60 -15.66 -31.80
C THR A 16 27.26 -17.01 -32.44
N ASN A 17 26.74 -17.95 -31.65
CA ASN A 17 25.87 -19.01 -32.15
C ASN A 17 24.43 -18.60 -31.81
N LEU A 18 23.80 -17.88 -32.74
CA LEU A 18 22.36 -17.65 -32.75
C LEU A 18 21.70 -18.92 -33.32
N LEU A 19 20.79 -19.52 -32.56
CA LEU A 19 19.80 -20.45 -33.12
C LEU A 19 18.77 -19.63 -33.93
N PRO A 20 18.44 -20.03 -35.16
CA PRO A 20 17.48 -19.28 -35.99
C PRO A 20 16.05 -19.66 -35.61
N GLY A 21 15.19 -18.68 -35.28
CA GLY A 21 13.74 -18.96 -35.24
C GLY A 21 12.79 -18.05 -34.47
N CYS A 22 13.22 -17.09 -33.66
CA CYS A 22 12.27 -16.27 -32.89
C CYS A 22 12.09 -14.86 -33.47
N SER A 23 11.01 -14.68 -34.23
CA SER A 23 10.43 -13.38 -34.56
C SER A 23 9.74 -12.79 -33.32
N PRO A 24 9.78 -11.46 -33.08
CA PRO A 24 9.00 -10.84 -32.02
C PRO A 24 7.52 -10.80 -32.44
N TYR A 25 6.64 -11.48 -31.71
CA TYR A 25 5.19 -11.33 -31.88
C TYR A 25 4.58 -10.61 -30.67
N PRO A 26 3.52 -9.80 -30.90
CA PRO A 26 2.99 -8.84 -29.95
C PRO A 26 2.13 -9.50 -28.87
N VAL A 27 2.20 -8.94 -27.66
CA VAL A 27 1.42 -9.37 -26.50
C VAL A 27 -0.03 -8.92 -26.68
N HIS A 28 -0.90 -9.84 -27.08
CA HIS A 28 -2.34 -9.71 -26.88
C HIS A 28 -2.76 -10.64 -25.73
N ALA A 29 -2.80 -10.10 -24.51
CA ALA A 29 -3.38 -10.81 -23.37
C ALA A 29 -4.91 -10.68 -23.41
N ARG A 30 -5.62 -11.76 -23.75
CA ARG A 30 -7.03 -11.92 -23.38
C ARG A 30 -7.09 -12.60 -22.02
N THR A 31 -7.61 -11.90 -21.02
CA THR A 31 -7.88 -12.46 -19.69
C THR A 31 -9.13 -13.34 -19.75
N GLY A 32 -8.96 -14.65 -19.65
CA GLY A 32 -10.03 -15.61 -19.41
C GLY A 32 -9.65 -16.53 -18.26
N TRP A 33 -10.02 -16.16 -17.03
CA TRP A 33 -9.93 -17.03 -15.86
C TRP A 33 -11.36 -17.41 -15.46
N ASN A 34 -11.90 -18.45 -16.08
CA ASN A 34 -13.03 -19.19 -15.56
C ASN A 34 -12.58 -20.64 -15.44
N ASP A 35 -12.66 -21.22 -14.24
CA ASP A 35 -12.75 -22.67 -14.10
C ASP A 35 -13.60 -23.01 -12.87
N ASP A 36 -14.70 -23.68 -13.19
CA ASP A 36 -15.70 -24.26 -12.29
C ASP A 36 -15.18 -25.62 -11.80
N SER A 37 -14.82 -25.73 -10.52
CA SER A 37 -14.71 -27.06 -9.87
C SER A 37 -14.78 -26.95 -8.35
N GLU A 38 -15.57 -27.86 -7.75
CA GLU A 38 -15.83 -27.96 -6.31
C GLU A 38 -14.58 -28.28 -5.47
N PRO A 39 -14.50 -27.84 -4.20
CA PRO A 39 -13.33 -28.06 -3.36
C PRO A 39 -13.29 -29.48 -2.73
N PRO A 40 -12.13 -30.16 -2.67
CA PRO A 40 -11.97 -31.39 -1.92
C PRO A 40 -11.72 -31.12 -0.41
N SER A 41 -12.18 -32.06 0.41
CA SER A 41 -12.18 -32.04 1.88
C SER A 41 -10.79 -32.16 2.52
N PHE A 42 -10.63 -31.51 3.67
CA PHE A 42 -9.38 -31.40 4.43
C PHE A 42 -9.28 -32.49 5.51
N SER A 43 -8.08 -33.06 5.71
CA SER A 43 -7.74 -33.96 6.82
C SER A 43 -6.60 -33.35 7.65
N PRO A 44 -6.71 -33.26 9.00
CA PRO A 44 -5.68 -32.67 9.84
C PRO A 44 -4.79 -33.74 10.47
N ASN A 45 -3.46 -33.58 10.38
CA ASN A 45 -2.41 -34.03 11.32
C ASN A 45 -1.05 -33.82 10.63
N GLY A 46 -0.21 -32.86 11.01
CA GLY A 46 0.76 -32.88 12.12
C GLY A 46 2.03 -32.19 11.59
N ALA A 47 2.89 -31.48 12.32
CA ALA A 47 3.20 -31.46 13.74
C ALA A 47 3.64 -30.04 14.16
N THR A 48 3.33 -29.65 15.40
CA THR A 48 3.68 -28.37 16.01
C THR A 48 4.96 -28.50 16.85
N SER A 49 5.99 -27.71 16.53
CA SER A 49 7.14 -27.50 17.41
C SER A 49 6.81 -26.39 18.42
N ARG A 50 6.71 -26.75 19.70
CA ARG A 50 6.42 -25.86 20.83
C ARG A 50 7.54 -24.83 21.02
N CYS A 51 7.21 -23.54 21.02
CA CYS A 51 8.06 -22.48 21.55
C CYS A 51 7.38 -21.91 22.81
N ASN A 52 7.96 -22.18 23.98
CA ASN A 52 7.46 -21.72 25.28
C ASN A 52 7.91 -20.26 25.52
N LEU A 53 7.03 -19.29 25.29
CA LEU A 53 7.18 -17.94 25.83
C LEU A 53 6.24 -17.78 27.04
N ARG A 54 6.84 -17.74 28.23
CA ARG A 54 6.15 -17.40 29.50
C ARG A 54 5.79 -15.92 29.48
N VAL A 55 4.52 -15.60 29.28
CA VAL A 55 3.97 -14.26 29.54
C VAL A 55 3.64 -14.17 31.04
N ARG A 56 4.28 -13.26 31.76
CA ARG A 56 3.90 -12.91 33.15
C ARG A 56 2.63 -12.05 33.13
N PRO A 57 1.67 -12.24 34.05
CA PRO A 57 0.48 -11.41 34.11
C PRO A 57 0.82 -10.08 34.79
N LEU A 58 0.73 -8.98 34.03
CA LEU A 58 0.69 -7.62 34.56
C LEU A 58 -0.75 -7.10 34.44
N CYS A 59 -1.64 -7.64 35.26
CA CYS A 59 -2.94 -7.03 35.53
C CYS A 59 -3.20 -7.15 37.04
N ASN A 60 -2.70 -6.17 37.79
CA ASN A 60 -3.22 -5.86 39.12
C ASN A 60 -2.93 -4.38 39.42
N ALA A 61 -3.81 -3.51 38.93
CA ALA A 61 -3.96 -2.16 39.42
C ALA A 61 -5.47 -1.88 39.53
N ALA A 62 -5.92 -1.81 40.78
CA ALA A 62 -7.21 -1.36 41.30
C ALA A 62 -8.28 -0.90 40.28
N ALA A 63 -9.29 -1.75 40.09
CA ALA A 63 -10.57 -1.34 39.52
C ALA A 63 -11.36 -0.53 40.58
N HIS A 64 -11.42 0.78 40.41
CA HIS A 64 -12.52 1.57 40.97
C HIS A 64 -13.76 1.34 40.10
N PRO A 65 -14.96 1.11 40.68
CA PRO A 65 -16.18 1.01 39.88
C PRO A 65 -16.46 2.36 39.20
N PRO A 66 -16.72 2.41 37.88
CA PRO A 66 -17.10 3.65 37.21
C PRO A 66 -18.47 4.13 37.73
N SER A 67 -18.63 5.44 37.88
CA SER A 67 -19.89 6.06 38.30
C SER A 67 -20.99 5.83 37.25
N PRO A 68 -22.27 5.70 37.66
CA PRO A 68 -23.31 5.16 36.78
C PRO A 68 -24.04 6.22 35.94
N SER A 69 -23.34 7.20 35.35
CA SER A 69 -24.04 8.25 34.58
C SER A 69 -23.34 8.80 33.34
N VAL A 70 -22.31 8.14 32.81
CA VAL A 70 -21.90 8.39 31.42
C VAL A 70 -22.63 7.37 30.56
N LEU A 71 -23.74 7.81 29.97
CA LEU A 71 -24.42 7.09 28.89
C LEU A 71 -23.36 6.78 27.82
N ILE A 72 -22.88 5.54 27.75
CA ILE A 72 -22.16 5.04 26.58
C ILE A 72 -23.20 5.13 25.46
N ARG A 73 -23.16 6.22 24.69
CA ARG A 73 -23.87 6.31 23.42
C ARG A 73 -23.56 5.00 22.69
N HIS A 74 -24.58 4.24 22.32
CA HIS A 74 -24.45 2.99 21.55
C HIS A 74 -23.38 3.18 20.46
N THR A 75 -22.16 2.74 20.73
CA THR A 75 -21.11 2.67 19.72
C THR A 75 -21.55 1.59 18.75
N ALA A 76 -21.45 1.85 17.45
CA ALA A 76 -21.69 0.81 16.45
C ALA A 76 -20.85 -0.43 16.81
N ALA A 77 -21.43 -1.62 16.66
CA ALA A 77 -20.77 -2.87 17.03
C ALA A 77 -19.38 -2.95 16.38
N THR A 78 -18.34 -3.24 17.18
CA THR A 78 -16.99 -3.38 16.64
C THR A 78 -16.81 -4.73 15.95
N PHE A 79 -15.81 -4.88 15.09
CA PHE A 79 -15.54 -6.19 14.45
C PHE A 79 -15.27 -7.29 15.49
N THR A 80 -14.54 -6.98 16.55
CA THR A 80 -14.27 -7.94 17.63
C THR A 80 -15.53 -8.31 18.40
N GLU A 81 -16.39 -7.33 18.71
CA GLU A 81 -17.69 -7.57 19.33
C GLU A 81 -18.58 -8.45 18.44
N TYR A 82 -18.65 -8.14 17.14
CA TYR A 82 -19.36 -8.95 16.16
C TYR A 82 -18.87 -10.41 16.17
N LEU A 83 -17.55 -10.63 16.17
CA LEU A 83 -16.98 -11.98 16.23
C LEU A 83 -17.34 -12.71 17.54
N LEU A 84 -17.33 -12.01 18.68
CA LEU A 84 -17.69 -12.59 19.98
C LEU A 84 -19.17 -13.00 20.03
N GLU A 85 -20.06 -12.12 19.54
CA GLU A 85 -21.50 -12.39 19.49
C GLU A 85 -21.85 -13.54 18.54
N HIS A 86 -21.11 -13.67 17.45
CA HIS A 86 -21.38 -14.64 16.37
C HIS A 86 -20.43 -15.83 16.36
N GLN A 87 -19.61 -16.02 17.40
CA GLN A 87 -18.59 -17.08 17.43
C GLN A 87 -19.19 -18.47 17.16
N LYS A 88 -20.31 -18.78 17.82
CA LYS A 88 -21.00 -20.08 17.67
C LYS A 88 -21.63 -20.24 16.29
N THR A 89 -22.21 -19.18 15.72
CA THR A 89 -22.89 -19.25 14.41
C THR A 89 -21.87 -19.32 13.27
N LEU A 90 -20.70 -18.72 13.45
CA LEU A 90 -19.56 -18.81 12.52
C LEU A 90 -18.71 -20.08 12.70
N ASN A 91 -19.04 -20.94 13.67
CA ASN A 91 -18.30 -22.15 14.03
C ASN A 91 -16.80 -21.90 14.30
N LEU A 92 -16.48 -20.80 14.98
CA LEU A 92 -15.10 -20.43 15.29
C LEU A 92 -14.67 -20.96 16.65
N THR A 93 -13.48 -21.56 16.71
CA THR A 93 -12.79 -21.80 17.98
C THR A 93 -12.32 -20.47 18.59
N ASP A 94 -12.06 -20.45 19.91
CA ASP A 94 -11.50 -19.27 20.59
C ASP A 94 -10.20 -18.79 19.93
N GLN A 95 -9.38 -19.74 19.49
CA GLN A 95 -8.13 -19.46 18.81
C GLN A 95 -8.37 -18.81 17.44
N GLU A 96 -9.27 -19.36 16.61
CA GLU A 96 -9.58 -18.78 15.30
C GLU A 96 -10.18 -17.38 15.43
N LEU A 97 -11.08 -17.16 16.41
CA LEU A 97 -11.61 -15.84 16.71
C LEU A 97 -10.49 -14.86 17.08
N ALA A 98 -9.60 -15.25 17.99
CA ALA A 98 -8.48 -14.41 18.40
C ALA A 98 -7.54 -14.09 17.22
N TYR A 99 -7.26 -15.07 16.35
CA TYR A 99 -6.46 -14.85 15.14
C TYR A 99 -7.15 -13.93 14.14
N LEU A 100 -8.46 -14.07 13.94
CA LEU A 100 -9.22 -13.19 13.03
C LEU A 100 -9.22 -11.74 13.53
N ALA A 101 -9.53 -11.52 14.82
CA ALA A 101 -9.49 -10.19 15.41
C ALA A 101 -8.08 -9.59 15.39
N GLY A 102 -7.07 -10.37 15.80
CA GLY A 102 -5.68 -9.93 15.84
C GLY A 102 -5.08 -9.65 14.47
N SER A 103 -5.38 -10.49 13.47
CA SER A 103 -4.89 -10.27 12.09
C SER A 103 -5.50 -9.03 11.45
N MET A 104 -6.79 -8.77 11.69
CA MET A 104 -7.43 -7.54 11.20
C MET A 104 -6.81 -6.29 11.82
N TYR A 105 -6.57 -6.30 13.13
CA TYR A 105 -5.91 -5.20 13.83
C TYR A 105 -4.47 -4.99 13.34
N GLY A 106 -3.66 -6.05 13.30
CA GLY A 106 -2.26 -5.98 12.87
C GLY A 106 -2.12 -5.51 11.42
N ALA A 107 -2.90 -6.09 10.51
CA ALA A 107 -2.88 -5.69 9.10
C ALA A 107 -3.36 -4.25 8.90
N GLY A 108 -4.43 -3.82 9.59
CA GLY A 108 -5.00 -2.48 9.41
C GLY A 108 -4.22 -1.35 10.10
N SER A 109 -3.39 -1.65 11.09
CA SER A 109 -2.62 -0.64 11.84
C SER A 109 -1.25 -0.38 11.21
N ASP A 110 -0.42 -1.42 11.08
CA ASP A 110 0.99 -1.29 10.70
C ASP A 110 1.16 -0.82 9.26
N THR A 111 0.40 -1.43 8.33
CA THR A 111 0.40 -1.02 6.91
C THR A 111 -0.07 0.42 6.74
N THR A 112 -1.10 0.83 7.49
CA THR A 112 -1.62 2.20 7.44
C THR A 112 -0.60 3.21 7.95
N ALA A 113 0.11 2.88 9.04
CA ALA A 113 1.17 3.73 9.57
C ALA A 113 2.32 3.91 8.56
N SER A 114 2.75 2.82 7.91
CA SER A 114 3.74 2.90 6.83
C SER A 114 3.25 3.78 5.66
N GLY A 115 2.03 3.52 5.17
CA GLY A 115 1.44 4.25 4.06
C GLY A 115 1.32 5.75 4.31
N LEU A 116 0.96 6.17 5.52
CA LEU A 116 0.93 7.59 5.91
C LEU A 116 2.33 8.20 6.04
N GLY A 117 3.32 7.43 6.52
CA GLY A 117 4.71 7.84 6.52
C GLY A 117 5.23 8.12 5.11
N ILE A 118 4.89 7.25 4.15
CA ILE A 118 5.24 7.39 2.73
C ILE A 118 4.55 8.61 2.11
N VAL A 119 3.26 8.84 2.37
CA VAL A 119 2.53 10.03 1.90
C VAL A 119 3.15 11.32 2.46
N THR A 120 3.50 11.33 3.75
CA THR A 120 4.15 12.47 4.41
C THR A 120 5.51 12.77 3.77
N MET A 121 6.31 11.73 3.52
CA MET A 121 7.58 11.85 2.83
C MET A 121 7.42 12.40 1.41
N ALA A 122 6.45 11.86 0.65
CA ALA A 122 6.16 12.31 -0.72
C ALA A 122 5.74 13.79 -0.75
N ALA A 123 4.86 14.22 0.15
CA ALA A 123 4.42 15.62 0.25
C ALA A 123 5.57 16.58 0.54
N ALA A 124 6.52 16.18 1.40
CA ALA A 124 7.69 16.99 1.73
C ALA A 124 8.73 17.05 0.59
N CYS A 125 8.83 15.99 -0.22
CA CYS A 125 9.81 15.88 -1.31
C CYS A 125 9.32 16.43 -2.65
N HIS A 126 8.00 16.49 -2.86
CA HIS A 126 7.36 16.90 -4.12
C HIS A 126 6.41 18.09 -3.91
N PRO A 127 6.93 19.28 -3.53
CA PRO A 127 6.12 20.46 -3.22
C PRO A 127 5.25 20.91 -4.39
N GLU A 128 5.69 20.71 -5.64
CA GLU A 128 4.94 21.03 -6.84
C GLU A 128 3.69 20.16 -7.03
N GLU A 129 3.76 18.86 -6.74
CA GLU A 129 2.61 17.98 -6.83
C GLU A 129 1.68 18.18 -5.63
N GLN A 130 2.24 18.42 -4.44
CA GLN A 130 1.48 18.84 -3.25
C GLN A 130 0.66 20.11 -3.55
N ALA A 131 1.27 21.14 -4.15
CA ALA A 131 0.59 22.41 -4.44
C ALA A 131 -0.62 22.26 -5.37
N LYS A 132 -0.55 21.32 -6.33
CA LYS A 132 -1.68 21.03 -7.24
C LYS A 132 -2.86 20.41 -6.49
N VAL A 133 -2.59 19.44 -5.61
CA VAL A 133 -3.62 18.81 -4.78
C VAL A 133 -4.23 19.84 -3.83
N GLN A 134 -3.40 20.68 -3.22
CA GLN A 134 -3.84 21.77 -2.36
C GLN A 134 -4.76 22.75 -3.08
N ALA A 135 -4.47 23.08 -4.35
CA ALA A 135 -5.34 23.93 -5.17
C ALA A 135 -6.69 23.27 -5.48
N GLU A 136 -6.72 21.96 -5.74
CA GLU A 136 -7.97 21.20 -5.91
C GLU A 136 -8.81 21.23 -4.64
N ILE A 137 -8.19 20.95 -3.49
CA ILE A 137 -8.85 20.97 -2.19
C ILE A 137 -9.43 22.35 -1.88
N ASP A 138 -8.63 23.41 -2.07
CA ASP A 138 -9.06 24.79 -1.82
C ASP A 138 -10.25 25.17 -2.72
N ALA A 139 -10.30 24.69 -3.96
CA ALA A 139 -11.38 24.99 -4.91
C ALA A 139 -12.69 24.28 -4.57
N VAL A 140 -12.63 23.07 -4.00
CA VAL A 140 -13.81 22.23 -3.71
C VAL A 140 -14.33 22.43 -2.29
N VAL A 141 -13.43 22.42 -1.32
CA VAL A 141 -13.75 22.46 0.12
C VAL A 141 -13.64 23.87 0.67
N GLY A 142 -12.71 24.67 0.15
CA GLY A 142 -12.35 25.95 0.74
C GLY A 142 -11.46 25.79 1.98
N ARG A 143 -11.42 26.83 2.81
CA ARG A 143 -10.53 26.91 3.99
C ARG A 143 -11.27 27.04 5.32
N ASP A 144 -12.60 27.04 5.31
CA ASP A 144 -13.43 27.36 6.47
C ASP A 144 -13.98 26.11 7.19
N ARG A 145 -13.81 24.92 6.61
CA ARG A 145 -14.25 23.64 7.20
C ARG A 145 -13.27 22.51 6.89
N VAL A 146 -13.27 21.48 7.73
CA VAL A 146 -12.46 20.28 7.49
C VAL A 146 -13.07 19.47 6.33
N PRO A 147 -12.24 18.93 5.41
CA PRO A 147 -12.70 17.99 4.40
C PRO A 147 -13.33 16.72 5.02
N ASN A 148 -14.40 16.23 4.41
CA ASN A 148 -15.12 15.03 4.84
C ASN A 148 -15.31 14.02 3.68
N PHE A 149 -15.86 12.84 3.98
CA PHE A 149 -15.97 11.74 3.00
C PHE A 149 -16.85 12.05 1.78
N GLU A 150 -17.77 13.01 1.89
CA GLU A 150 -18.60 13.42 0.77
C GLU A 150 -17.81 14.22 -0.27
N ASP A 151 -16.72 14.88 0.14
CA ASP A 151 -15.85 15.68 -0.71
C ASP A 151 -14.94 14.79 -1.58
N LEU A 152 -14.55 13.61 -1.12
CA LEU A 152 -13.56 12.76 -1.81
C LEU A 152 -13.93 12.45 -3.27
N LYS A 153 -15.23 12.33 -3.58
CA LYS A 153 -15.71 12.10 -4.95
C LYS A 153 -15.39 13.25 -5.92
N LEU A 154 -15.12 14.44 -5.38
CA LEU A 154 -14.75 15.66 -6.08
C LEU A 154 -13.25 15.98 -5.96
N LEU A 155 -12.48 15.14 -5.26
CA LEU A 155 -11.04 15.33 -5.00
C LEU A 155 -10.18 14.19 -5.60
N PRO A 156 -10.26 13.96 -6.93
CA PRO A 156 -9.52 12.90 -7.60
C PRO A 156 -8.00 13.06 -7.49
N LEU A 157 -7.45 14.28 -7.49
CA LEU A 157 -6.00 14.46 -7.32
C LEU A 157 -5.54 14.10 -5.91
N ALA A 158 -6.36 14.35 -4.87
CA ALA A 158 -6.01 13.96 -3.50
C ALA A 158 -5.91 12.43 -3.35
N ALA A 159 -6.87 11.69 -3.90
CA ALA A 159 -6.81 10.22 -3.92
C ALA A 159 -5.65 9.71 -4.80
N ALA A 160 -5.42 10.34 -5.94
CA ALA A 160 -4.29 10.05 -6.82
C ALA A 160 -2.92 10.27 -6.16
N PHE A 161 -2.81 11.25 -5.26
CA PHE A 161 -1.57 11.53 -4.53
C PHE A 161 -1.20 10.36 -3.62
N ALA A 162 -2.16 9.82 -2.87
CA ALA A 162 -1.94 8.65 -2.03
C ALA A 162 -1.56 7.42 -2.87
N ALA A 163 -2.32 7.14 -3.94
CA ALA A 163 -2.03 6.03 -4.85
C ALA A 163 -0.64 6.14 -5.49
N GLU A 164 -0.22 7.34 -5.90
CA GLU A 164 1.11 7.56 -6.44
C GLU A 164 2.21 7.39 -5.39
N ALA A 165 1.96 7.77 -4.13
CA ALA A 165 2.90 7.58 -3.03
C ALA A 165 3.18 6.09 -2.81
N HIS A 166 2.14 5.26 -2.80
CA HIS A 166 2.26 3.81 -2.62
C HIS A 166 2.78 3.11 -3.88
N ARG A 167 2.55 3.64 -5.09
CA ARG A 167 3.23 3.15 -6.30
C ARG A 167 4.72 3.47 -6.28
N TRP A 168 5.06 4.72 -5.96
CA TRP A 168 6.42 5.21 -5.89
C TRP A 168 7.22 4.50 -4.81
N ARG A 169 6.62 4.24 -3.65
CA ARG A 169 7.19 3.43 -2.56
C ARG A 169 6.11 2.47 -2.03
N PRO A 170 6.10 1.20 -2.48
CA PRO A 170 5.16 0.18 -2.02
C PRO A 170 5.35 -0.15 -0.53
N ILE A 171 4.25 -0.41 0.15
CA ILE A 171 4.25 -0.79 1.58
C ILE A 171 4.78 -2.22 1.74
N ILE A 172 4.50 -3.09 0.77
CA ILE A 172 4.96 -4.48 0.72
C ILE A 172 5.63 -4.74 -0.64
N PRO A 173 6.91 -4.32 -0.84
CA PRO A 173 7.58 -4.34 -2.15
C PRO A 173 7.65 -5.71 -2.84
N LEU A 174 7.72 -6.79 -2.05
CA LEU A 174 7.80 -8.18 -2.54
C LEU A 174 6.43 -8.88 -2.56
N SER A 175 5.36 -8.17 -2.19
CA SER A 175 4.03 -8.71 -1.90
C SER A 175 4.06 -9.90 -0.92
N LEU A 176 2.88 -10.48 -0.67
CA LEU A 176 2.77 -11.73 0.08
C LEU A 176 3.01 -12.92 -0.84
N GLN A 177 3.78 -13.90 -0.36
CA GLN A 177 4.10 -15.09 -1.13
C GLN A 177 2.87 -16.00 -1.24
N HIS A 178 2.64 -16.53 -2.44
CA HIS A 178 1.65 -17.56 -2.71
C HIS A 178 2.35 -18.92 -2.78
N ARG A 179 1.58 -20.00 -2.63
CA ARG A 179 2.07 -21.36 -2.80
C ARG A 179 1.28 -22.08 -3.87
N ALA A 180 1.97 -22.65 -4.86
CA ALA A 180 1.34 -23.46 -5.90
C ALA A 180 0.73 -24.73 -5.27
N THR A 181 -0.55 -24.98 -5.49
CA THR A 181 -1.25 -26.17 -4.94
C THR A 181 -1.12 -27.40 -5.83
N LYS A 182 -0.80 -27.20 -7.10
CA LYS A 182 -0.52 -28.21 -8.12
C LYS A 182 0.54 -27.64 -9.07
N ASP A 183 1.05 -28.48 -9.97
CA ASP A 183 1.90 -28.01 -11.06
C ASP A 183 1.12 -27.01 -11.93
N ILE A 184 1.74 -25.87 -12.22
CA ILE A 184 1.19 -24.80 -13.06
C ILE A 184 2.08 -24.70 -14.29
N VAL A 185 1.52 -24.98 -15.47
CA VAL A 185 2.19 -24.71 -16.74
C VAL A 185 1.92 -23.25 -17.10
N TRP A 186 2.97 -22.45 -17.20
CA TRP A 186 2.90 -21.05 -17.60
C TRP A 186 3.93 -20.78 -18.70
N ASN A 187 3.45 -20.49 -19.90
CA ASN A 187 4.25 -20.44 -21.14
C ASN A 187 5.08 -21.74 -21.30
N GLU A 188 6.38 -21.62 -21.55
CA GLU A 188 7.31 -22.76 -21.62
C GLU A 188 7.79 -23.29 -20.25
N TYR A 189 7.30 -22.74 -19.13
CA TYR A 189 7.75 -23.11 -17.78
C TYR A 189 6.72 -23.95 -17.02
N VAL A 190 7.24 -24.80 -16.13
CA VAL A 190 6.44 -25.50 -15.12
C VAL A 190 6.80 -24.96 -13.75
N ILE A 191 5.82 -24.38 -13.05
CA ILE A 191 5.93 -24.03 -11.63
C ILE A 191 5.43 -25.25 -10.84
N PRO A 192 6.31 -25.96 -10.12
CA PRO A 192 5.93 -27.21 -9.48
C PRO A 192 5.01 -26.98 -8.28
N ALA A 193 4.18 -27.97 -7.98
CA ALA A 193 3.37 -28.02 -6.79
C ALA A 193 4.23 -27.80 -5.54
N GLY A 194 3.76 -26.92 -4.66
CA GLY A 194 4.46 -26.56 -3.44
C GLY A 194 5.47 -25.42 -3.59
N ALA A 195 5.76 -24.94 -4.80
CA ALA A 195 6.63 -23.78 -5.02
C ALA A 195 6.03 -22.50 -4.42
N SER A 196 6.90 -21.66 -3.84
CA SER A 196 6.56 -20.29 -3.46
C SER A 196 6.63 -19.38 -4.68
N VAL A 197 5.62 -18.54 -4.86
CA VAL A 197 5.50 -17.61 -5.98
C VAL A 197 5.19 -16.21 -5.42
N SER A 198 5.99 -15.22 -5.81
CA SER A 198 5.80 -13.83 -5.40
C SER A 198 5.56 -12.93 -6.60
N GLY A 199 4.52 -12.10 -6.56
CA GLY A 199 4.40 -10.97 -7.48
C GLY A 199 5.18 -9.79 -6.93
N ILE A 200 6.26 -9.39 -7.58
CA ILE A 200 7.12 -8.33 -7.06
C ILE A 200 6.47 -6.97 -7.33
N ALA A 201 5.66 -6.48 -6.38
CA ALA A 201 4.94 -5.19 -6.49
C ALA A 201 5.87 -4.04 -6.87
N TRP A 202 7.08 -3.99 -6.31
CA TRP A 202 8.10 -2.99 -6.65
C TRP A 202 8.38 -2.94 -8.15
N SER A 203 8.60 -4.10 -8.77
CA SER A 203 8.90 -4.22 -10.19
C SER A 203 7.68 -3.94 -11.05
N ILE A 204 6.51 -4.50 -10.68
CA ILE A 204 5.25 -4.30 -11.42
C ILE A 204 4.87 -2.81 -11.47
N MET A 205 5.00 -2.11 -10.34
CA MET A 205 4.64 -0.68 -10.25
C MET A 205 5.69 0.27 -10.84
N ARG A 206 6.74 -0.29 -11.44
CA ARG A 206 7.81 0.40 -12.17
C ARG A 206 7.94 -0.05 -13.63
N ASP A 207 7.03 -0.88 -14.11
CA ASP A 207 7.00 -1.28 -15.51
C ASP A 207 6.79 -0.03 -16.38
N PRO A 208 7.75 0.35 -17.24
CA PRO A 208 7.65 1.56 -18.06
C PRO A 208 6.54 1.50 -19.11
N ASP A 209 6.06 0.30 -19.48
CA ASP A 209 4.96 0.12 -20.41
C ASP A 209 3.61 0.51 -19.77
N VAL A 210 3.51 0.40 -18.44
CA VAL A 210 2.31 0.77 -17.66
C VAL A 210 2.47 2.13 -16.98
N PHE A 211 3.65 2.40 -16.44
CA PHE A 211 4.01 3.61 -15.71
C PHE A 211 5.23 4.30 -16.36
N PRO A 212 5.03 5.08 -17.43
CA PRO A 212 6.09 5.89 -18.00
C PRO A 212 6.73 6.81 -16.96
N ASP A 213 8.06 6.96 -17.05
CA ASP A 213 8.90 7.64 -16.06
C ASP A 213 8.62 7.15 -14.62
N PRO A 214 8.90 5.87 -14.33
CA PRO A 214 8.42 5.21 -13.11
C PRO A 214 9.02 5.80 -11.82
N ASP A 215 10.20 6.42 -11.90
CA ASP A 215 10.85 7.07 -10.76
C ASP A 215 10.34 8.49 -10.50
N VAL A 216 9.63 9.10 -11.46
CA VAL A 216 9.02 10.42 -11.30
C VAL A 216 7.70 10.30 -10.55
N PHE A 217 7.61 10.99 -9.42
CA PHE A 217 6.38 11.11 -8.65
C PHE A 217 5.40 12.02 -9.38
N LYS A 218 4.30 11.45 -9.90
CA LYS A 218 3.33 12.16 -10.73
C LYS A 218 1.90 11.70 -10.45
N PRO A 219 1.19 12.28 -9.45
CA PRO A 219 -0.19 11.93 -9.13
C PRO A 219 -1.14 12.03 -10.33
N SER A 220 -0.92 12.99 -11.23
CA SER A 220 -1.74 13.15 -12.44
C SER A 220 -1.81 11.92 -13.35
N ARG A 221 -0.90 10.92 -13.22
CA ARG A 221 -0.99 9.66 -13.98
C ARG A 221 -2.23 8.83 -13.65
N TRP A 222 -2.79 9.02 -12.46
CA TRP A 222 -3.99 8.34 -11.96
C TRP A 222 -5.29 9.06 -12.35
N VAL A 223 -5.20 10.25 -12.96
CA VAL A 223 -6.36 11.05 -13.34
C VAL A 223 -6.52 11.03 -14.86
N ALA A 224 -7.71 10.69 -15.32
CA ALA A 224 -8.09 10.67 -16.72
C ALA A 224 -8.34 12.10 -17.25
N PRO A 225 -8.33 12.32 -18.57
CA PRO A 225 -8.57 13.65 -19.15
C PRO A 225 -9.91 14.31 -18.77
N ASN A 226 -10.89 13.50 -18.35
CA ASN A 226 -12.19 13.99 -17.85
C ASN A 226 -12.14 14.43 -16.37
N GLY A 227 -10.95 14.45 -15.76
CA GLY A 227 -10.73 14.82 -14.37
C GLY A 227 -11.05 13.73 -13.36
N ARG A 228 -11.51 12.55 -13.75
CA ARG A 228 -11.83 11.45 -12.82
C ARG A 228 -10.63 10.54 -12.60
N LEU A 229 -10.61 9.81 -11.48
CA LEU A 229 -9.66 8.71 -11.31
C LEU A 229 -9.82 7.69 -12.44
N ARG A 230 -8.69 7.12 -12.85
CA ARG A 230 -8.60 6.09 -13.87
C ARG A 230 -9.01 4.74 -13.29
N ASP A 231 -9.96 4.08 -13.97
CA ASP A 231 -10.41 2.74 -13.60
C ASP A 231 -9.55 1.64 -14.24
N ASP A 232 -8.71 1.98 -15.21
CA ASP A 232 -7.84 1.04 -15.94
C ASP A 232 -6.52 0.75 -15.21
N LEU A 233 -6.06 1.66 -14.34
CA LEU A 233 -4.88 1.46 -13.52
C LEU A 233 -5.23 0.69 -12.26
N LYS A 234 -4.53 -0.43 -12.05
CA LYS A 234 -4.68 -1.25 -10.85
C LYS A 234 -3.60 -0.91 -9.85
N HIS A 235 -4.02 -0.77 -8.59
CA HIS A 235 -3.09 -0.59 -7.48
C HIS A 235 -2.60 -1.95 -6.97
N PHE A 236 -1.42 -2.36 -7.42
CA PHE A 236 -0.87 -3.69 -7.10
C PHE A 236 -0.31 -3.82 -5.67
N ASP A 237 -0.29 -2.75 -4.88
CA ASP A 237 0.14 -2.78 -3.47
C ASP A 237 -0.83 -3.62 -2.60
N PHE A 238 -2.08 -3.76 -3.04
CA PHE A 238 -3.10 -4.62 -2.41
C PHE A 238 -3.06 -6.08 -2.87
N GLY A 239 -2.11 -6.47 -3.72
CA GLY A 239 -2.03 -7.80 -4.30
C GLY A 239 -3.06 -8.05 -5.40
N PHE A 240 -3.31 -9.31 -5.73
CA PHE A 240 -4.08 -9.68 -6.91
C PHE A 240 -4.79 -11.04 -6.78
N GLY A 241 -5.86 -11.20 -7.57
CA GLY A 241 -6.63 -12.44 -7.66
C GLY A 241 -7.39 -12.78 -6.37
N ARG A 242 -7.56 -14.09 -6.10
CA ARG A 242 -8.33 -14.62 -4.96
C ARG A 242 -7.83 -14.20 -3.57
N ARG A 243 -6.61 -13.66 -3.47
CA ARG A 243 -5.97 -13.26 -2.21
C ARG A 243 -5.68 -11.76 -2.16
N VAL A 244 -6.41 -10.98 -2.97
CA VAL A 244 -6.40 -9.51 -2.89
C VAL A 244 -6.75 -9.05 -1.47
N CYS A 245 -6.15 -7.95 -1.04
CA CYS A 245 -6.32 -7.41 0.30
C CYS A 245 -7.81 -7.25 0.67
N PRO A 246 -8.29 -7.88 1.76
CA PRO A 246 -9.68 -7.72 2.19
C PRO A 246 -9.96 -6.32 2.74
N GLY A 247 -8.92 -5.58 3.15
CA GLY A 247 -9.01 -4.23 3.70
C GLY A 247 -8.93 -3.10 2.68
N ILE A 248 -8.87 -3.40 1.37
CA ILE A 248 -8.63 -2.40 0.32
C ILE A 248 -9.55 -1.18 0.41
N HIS A 249 -10.85 -1.38 0.60
CA HIS A 249 -11.81 -0.27 0.65
C HIS A 249 -11.67 0.61 1.90
N VAL A 250 -11.27 0.01 3.02
CA VAL A 250 -11.00 0.78 4.24
C VAL A 250 -9.71 1.57 4.06
N ALA A 251 -8.66 0.92 3.56
CA ALA A 251 -7.35 1.53 3.35
C ALA A 251 -7.39 2.66 2.32
N GLU A 252 -7.97 2.45 1.13
CA GLU A 252 -8.03 3.48 0.09
C GLU A 252 -8.80 4.72 0.57
N ARG A 253 -9.95 4.52 1.24
CA ARG A 253 -10.77 5.62 1.75
C ARG A 253 -10.10 6.35 2.90
N SER A 254 -9.51 5.63 3.85
CA SER A 254 -8.80 6.26 4.97
C SER A 254 -7.56 6.99 4.50
N MET A 255 -6.76 6.40 3.60
CA MET A 255 -5.57 7.03 3.03
C MET A 255 -5.92 8.29 2.25
N ALA A 256 -6.93 8.23 1.37
CA ALA A 256 -7.38 9.40 0.63
C ALA A 256 -7.89 10.49 1.57
N MET A 257 -8.68 10.13 2.59
CA MET A 257 -9.19 11.09 3.58
C MET A 257 -8.07 11.76 4.38
N THR A 258 -7.19 10.96 4.98
CA THR A 258 -6.09 11.47 5.80
C THR A 258 -5.13 12.29 4.96
N THR A 259 -4.83 11.88 3.73
CA THR A 259 -4.02 12.69 2.79
C THR A 259 -4.69 14.02 2.50
N THR A 260 -6.00 14.02 2.23
CA THR A 260 -6.78 15.23 1.95
C THR A 260 -6.73 16.18 3.14
N GLN A 261 -7.04 15.71 4.35
CA GLN A 261 -7.04 16.53 5.55
C GLN A 261 -5.64 17.05 5.90
N LEU A 262 -4.60 16.22 5.70
CA LEU A 262 -3.21 16.60 5.91
C LEU A 262 -2.79 17.75 4.99
N LEU A 263 -3.07 17.63 3.69
CA LEU A 263 -2.71 18.64 2.69
C LEU A 263 -3.61 19.88 2.74
N TRP A 264 -4.86 19.73 3.19
CA TRP A 264 -5.73 20.85 3.51
C TRP A 264 -5.14 21.70 4.65
N ALA A 265 -4.78 21.04 5.76
CA ALA A 265 -4.33 21.71 6.97
C ALA A 265 -2.91 22.28 6.86
N PHE A 266 -1.99 21.58 6.18
CA PHE A 266 -0.56 21.88 6.24
C PHE A 266 0.11 21.88 4.85
N SER A 267 1.14 22.72 4.72
CA SER A 267 2.19 22.61 3.72
C SER A 267 3.38 21.89 4.35
N LEU A 268 3.70 20.71 3.80
CA LEU A 268 4.81 19.87 4.23
C LEU A 268 6.06 20.20 3.39
N SER A 269 7.19 20.33 4.05
CA SER A 269 8.47 20.60 3.39
C SER A 269 9.61 19.88 4.11
N GLN A 270 10.58 19.42 3.34
CA GLN A 270 11.85 18.95 3.89
C GLN A 270 12.76 20.13 4.25
N ASP A 271 13.71 19.88 5.15
CA ASP A 271 14.79 20.82 5.42
C ASP A 271 15.81 20.78 4.26
N PRO A 272 16.05 21.89 3.54
CA PRO A 272 17.04 21.91 2.44
C PRO A 272 18.46 21.55 2.89
N SER A 273 18.79 21.74 4.18
CA SER A 273 20.11 21.41 4.75
C SER A 273 20.23 19.93 5.14
N ALA A 274 19.11 19.22 5.27
CA ALA A 274 19.05 17.80 5.57
C ALA A 274 17.95 17.13 4.73
N PRO A 275 18.19 16.94 3.41
CA PRO A 275 17.22 16.32 2.52
C PRO A 275 16.83 14.91 2.98
N ILE A 276 15.57 14.55 2.75
CA ILE A 276 15.06 13.23 3.12
C ILE A 276 15.62 12.19 2.15
N ASP A 277 16.25 11.13 2.67
CA ASP A 277 16.61 9.97 1.86
C ASP A 277 15.35 9.15 1.54
N THR A 278 14.84 9.33 0.33
CA THR A 278 13.62 8.66 -0.14
C THR A 278 13.78 7.16 -0.39
N SER A 279 14.97 6.59 -0.19
CA SER A 279 15.25 5.16 -0.34
C SER A 279 15.61 4.48 0.98
N ALA A 280 15.68 5.24 2.07
CA ALA A 280 15.96 4.73 3.41
C ALA A 280 14.71 4.07 4.02
N PHE A 281 14.64 2.74 3.98
CA PHE A 281 13.55 1.94 4.53
C PHE A 281 14.04 0.86 5.49
N THR A 282 13.17 0.44 6.41
CA THR A 282 13.41 -0.74 7.27
C THR A 282 13.46 -2.02 6.44
N GLU A 283 14.23 -2.99 6.91
CA GLU A 283 14.18 -4.36 6.38
C GLU A 283 12.94 -5.07 6.95
N GLY A 284 12.21 -5.81 6.11
CA GLY A 284 11.00 -6.53 6.55
C GLY A 284 10.02 -6.83 5.42
N GLY A 285 8.92 -7.50 5.76
CA GLY A 285 7.81 -7.75 4.84
C GLY A 285 6.99 -6.49 4.57
N ILE A 286 6.62 -5.78 5.65
CA ILE A 286 6.11 -4.41 5.61
C ILE A 286 7.32 -3.51 5.83
N VAL A 287 7.55 -2.57 4.91
CA VAL A 287 8.66 -1.62 5.01
C VAL A 287 8.13 -0.28 5.50
N HIS A 288 8.88 0.38 6.37
CA HIS A 288 8.62 1.75 6.81
C HIS A 288 9.79 2.63 6.40
N PRO A 289 9.56 3.90 6.02
CA PRO A 289 10.65 4.85 5.90
C PRO A 289 11.43 4.92 7.22
N LEU A 290 12.76 4.99 7.15
CA LEU A 290 13.57 5.27 8.33
C LEU A 290 13.22 6.66 8.89
N PRO A 291 13.46 6.93 10.19
CA PRO A 291 13.09 8.22 10.79
C PRO A 291 13.62 9.41 10.00
N PHE A 292 12.72 10.30 9.58
CA PHE A 292 13.02 11.52 8.84
C PHE A 292 12.34 12.73 9.50
N LYS A 293 12.76 13.94 9.15
CA LYS A 293 12.18 15.20 9.66
C LYS A 293 11.41 15.91 8.56
N VAL A 294 10.20 16.39 8.90
CA VAL A 294 9.37 17.22 8.01
C VAL A 294 8.90 18.45 8.78
N LYS A 295 8.92 19.59 8.12
CA LYS A 295 8.33 20.83 8.63
C LYS A 295 6.88 20.93 8.17
N PHE A 296 5.97 20.97 9.13
CA PHE A 296 4.54 21.20 8.93
C PHE A 296 4.24 22.69 9.13
N THR A 297 3.81 23.37 8.08
CA THR A 297 3.41 24.78 8.14
C THR A 297 1.90 24.88 7.96
N PRO A 298 1.13 25.38 8.95
CA PRO A 298 -0.31 25.54 8.80
C PRO A 298 -0.67 26.41 7.59
N ARG A 299 -1.67 25.98 6.81
CA ARG A 299 -2.20 26.72 5.64
C ARG A 299 -3.44 27.55 5.97
N ILE A 300 -4.14 27.16 7.03
CA ILE A 300 -5.43 27.71 7.44
C ILE A 300 -5.22 28.64 8.63
N GLN A 301 -5.83 29.83 8.58
CA GLN A 301 -5.88 30.74 9.72
C GLN A 301 -6.78 30.14 10.80
N ASP A 302 -6.38 30.23 12.07
CA ASP A 302 -7.11 29.64 13.19
C ASP A 302 -7.45 28.15 13.02
N LEU A 303 -6.58 27.39 12.32
CA LEU A 303 -6.72 25.95 12.08
C LEU A 303 -7.15 25.17 13.34
N ARG A 304 -6.56 25.53 14.49
CA ARG A 304 -6.89 24.91 15.78
C ARG A 304 -8.36 25.09 16.15
N HIS A 305 -8.88 26.30 16.02
CA HIS A 305 -10.27 26.60 16.34
C HIS A 305 -11.20 25.81 15.44
N ILE A 306 -10.92 25.75 14.13
CA ILE A 306 -11.76 25.00 13.17
C ILE A 306 -11.82 23.52 13.56
N ILE A 307 -10.67 22.91 13.85
CA ILE A 307 -10.60 21.49 14.25
C ILE A 307 -11.32 21.23 15.59
N GLU A 308 -11.24 22.17 16.54
CA GLU A 308 -11.88 22.02 17.86
C GLU A 308 -13.40 22.31 17.81
N SER A 309 -13.90 22.98 16.77
CA SER A 309 -15.31 23.37 16.62
C SER A 309 -16.15 22.42 15.75
N ASP A 310 -15.51 21.51 15.00
CA ASP A 310 -16.13 20.52 14.11
C ASP A 310 -16.42 19.20 14.86
#